data_AF-A0A2J6HD11-F1
#
_entry.id   AF-A0A2J6HD11-F1
#
_cell.length_a   1.000
_cell.length_b   1.000
_cell.length_c   1.000
_cell.angle_alpha   90.00
_cell.angle_beta   90.00
_cell.angle_gamma   90.00
#
_symmetry.space_group_name_H-M   'P 1'
#
loop_
_entity.id
_entity.type
_entity.pdbx_description
1 polymer ?
#
loop_
_entity_poly.entity_id
_entity_poly.type
_entity_poly.pdbx_seq_one_letter_code
_entity_poly.pdbx_strand_id
1 'polypeptide(L)'
;QGDHIWEAEKAENVLMSILLKNQLIPLEHQFGISHAVALALCDFVSEELTNAKINIKWPNDILINGKKCAGILVENSSMGDHINSIIAGMGLNLNQNDFPEHLPDATSLFLHDARERDIERSVQRIAELFDVHFENVLNEKWDELLQNYNARLWKRGEQCSFSGKDGAFNANILGTEADGKILLEFEDGTVQGFYHHEVRMI
;
A
#
# COMPACT_ATOMS: atom_id res chain seq x y z
N GLN A 1 4.96 -7.93 -7.31
CA GLN A 1 6.19 -7.16 -7.58
C GLN A 1 7.33 -8.16 -7.77
N GLY A 2 8.14 -8.04 -8.83
CA GLY A 2 9.05 -9.13 -9.24
C GLY A 2 8.28 -10.36 -9.74
N ASP A 3 8.79 -11.56 -9.48
CA ASP A 3 8.21 -12.84 -9.95
C ASP A 3 7.00 -13.34 -9.13
N HIS A 4 6.48 -12.52 -8.21
CA HIS A 4 5.35 -12.88 -7.36
C HIS A 4 4.02 -12.85 -8.14
N ILE A 5 3.25 -13.93 -8.03
CA ILE A 5 1.94 -14.10 -8.65
C ILE A 5 0.86 -13.66 -7.66
N TRP A 6 -0.11 -12.86 -8.12
CA TRP A 6 -1.34 -12.60 -7.38
C TRP A 6 -2.36 -13.70 -7.69
N GLU A 7 -2.67 -14.53 -6.71
CA GLU A 7 -3.67 -15.61 -6.84
C GLU A 7 -5.04 -15.09 -6.44
N ALA A 8 -6.03 -15.26 -7.31
CA ALA A 8 -7.37 -14.76 -7.12
C ALA A 8 -8.39 -15.71 -7.75
N GLU A 9 -9.42 -16.05 -6.97
CA GLU A 9 -10.56 -16.79 -7.46
C GLU A 9 -11.45 -15.96 -8.39
N LYS A 10 -12.11 -16.65 -9.33
CA LYS A 10 -12.90 -15.99 -10.37
C LYS A 10 -14.11 -15.28 -9.76
N ALA A 11 -14.23 -13.98 -10.06
CA ALA A 11 -15.37 -13.14 -9.67
C ALA A 11 -15.56 -12.98 -8.15
N GLU A 12 -14.48 -13.08 -7.38
CA GLU A 12 -14.50 -12.84 -5.92
C GLU A 12 -13.74 -11.58 -5.49
N ASN A 13 -12.87 -11.05 -6.35
CA ASN A 13 -11.88 -10.05 -5.99
C ASN A 13 -11.90 -8.85 -6.95
N VAL A 14 -11.43 -7.71 -6.47
CA VAL A 14 -11.14 -6.55 -7.32
C VAL A 14 -9.70 -6.67 -7.81
N LEU A 15 -9.57 -6.82 -9.13
CA LEU A 15 -8.30 -6.71 -9.84
C LEU A 15 -8.47 -5.60 -10.87
N MET A 16 -7.90 -4.43 -10.58
CA MET A 16 -8.06 -3.25 -11.42
C MET A 16 -6.74 -2.51 -11.61
N SER A 17 -6.65 -1.78 -12.73
CA SER A 17 -5.54 -0.86 -12.99
C SER A 17 -6.08 0.48 -13.45
N ILE A 18 -5.55 1.57 -12.90
CA ILE A 18 -5.82 2.93 -13.36
C ILE A 18 -4.63 3.42 -14.18
N LEU A 19 -4.91 3.91 -15.40
CA LEU A 19 -3.91 4.52 -16.28
C LEU A 19 -4.05 6.04 -16.25
N LEU A 20 -3.01 6.72 -15.80
CA LEU A 20 -2.90 8.17 -15.81
C LEU A 20 -1.88 8.59 -16.86
N LYS A 21 -2.25 9.53 -17.72
CA LYS A 21 -1.37 10.06 -18.79
C LYS A 21 -1.15 11.55 -18.61
N ASN A 22 0.01 12.02 -19.05
CA ASN A 22 0.35 13.45 -19.15
C ASN A 22 0.27 14.19 -17.82
N GLN A 23 0.69 13.56 -16.72
CA GLN A 23 0.48 14.10 -15.38
C GLN A 23 1.47 15.21 -15.00
N LEU A 24 2.58 15.40 -15.75
CA LEU A 24 3.61 16.42 -15.45
C LEU A 24 4.01 16.44 -13.96
N ILE A 25 3.96 15.29 -13.29
CA ILE A 25 4.37 15.16 -11.89
C ILE A 25 5.89 15.08 -11.86
N PRO A 26 6.60 15.89 -11.04
CA PRO A 26 8.04 15.75 -10.86
C PRO A 26 8.40 14.33 -10.42
N LEU A 27 9.44 13.75 -11.03
CA LEU A 27 9.83 12.35 -10.78
C LEU A 27 10.20 12.10 -9.30
N GLU A 28 10.70 13.11 -8.61
CA GLU A 28 11.01 13.06 -7.18
C GLU A 28 9.77 12.81 -6.30
N HIS A 29 8.56 13.10 -6.79
CA HIS A 29 7.29 12.89 -6.09
C HIS A 29 6.55 11.62 -6.53
N GLN A 30 7.19 10.71 -7.29
CA GLN A 30 6.55 9.50 -7.80
C GLN A 30 5.88 8.63 -6.72
N PHE A 31 6.40 8.62 -5.50
CA PHE A 31 5.82 7.86 -4.39
C PHE A 31 4.54 8.49 -3.82
N GLY A 32 4.28 9.78 -4.07
CA GLY A 32 3.02 10.43 -3.72
C GLY A 32 1.82 9.72 -4.34
N ILE A 33 1.99 9.15 -5.54
CA ILE A 33 0.95 8.35 -6.21
C ILE A 33 0.74 7.03 -5.47
N SER A 34 1.81 6.33 -5.08
CA SER A 34 1.72 5.11 -4.28
C SER A 34 1.01 5.37 -2.94
N HIS A 35 1.30 6.51 -2.30
CA HIS A 35 0.60 6.93 -1.08
C HIS A 35 -0.89 7.15 -1.34
N ALA A 36 -1.26 7.86 -2.43
CA ALA A 36 -2.65 8.11 -2.77
C ALA A 36 -3.44 6.81 -3.02
N VAL A 37 -2.87 5.85 -3.75
CA VAL A 37 -3.49 4.54 -3.99
C VAL A 37 -3.65 3.75 -2.69
N ALA A 38 -2.63 3.77 -1.82
CA ALA A 38 -2.70 3.08 -0.53
C ALA A 38 -3.74 3.68 0.41
N LEU A 39 -3.84 5.01 0.44
CA LEU A 39 -4.84 5.72 1.22
C LEU A 39 -6.26 5.42 0.74
N ALA A 40 -6.49 5.40 -0.58
CA ALA A 40 -7.78 5.07 -1.17
C ALA A 40 -8.25 3.66 -0.81
N LEU A 41 -7.38 2.64 -0.95
CA LEU A 41 -7.71 1.27 -0.55
C LEU A 41 -7.91 1.17 0.96
N CYS A 42 -7.07 1.82 1.76
CA CYS A 42 -7.21 1.82 3.21
C CYS A 42 -8.52 2.46 3.66
N ASP A 43 -8.95 3.56 3.03
CA ASP A 43 -10.25 4.18 3.28
C ASP A 43 -11.40 3.24 2.92
N PHE A 44 -11.37 2.66 1.72
CA PHE A 44 -12.41 1.71 1.29
C PHE A 44 -12.56 0.56 2.28
N VAL A 45 -11.47 -0.08 2.67
CA VAL A 45 -11.50 -1.20 3.62
C VAL A 45 -11.98 -0.75 5.00
N SER A 46 -11.62 0.47 5.44
CA SER A 46 -12.09 1.03 6.71
C SER A 46 -13.58 1.35 6.71
N GLU A 47 -14.11 1.87 5.59
CA GLU A 47 -15.55 2.08 5.38
C GLU A 47 -16.32 0.76 5.45
N GLU A 48 -15.78 -0.30 4.85
CA GLU A 48 -16.42 -1.61 4.76
C GLU A 48 -16.32 -2.46 6.05
N LEU A 49 -15.34 -2.18 6.93
CA LEU A 49 -15.05 -2.94 8.16
C LEU A 49 -14.73 -2.02 9.35
N THR A 50 -15.76 -1.35 9.87
CA THR A 50 -15.63 -0.32 10.91
C THR A 50 -15.02 -0.76 12.25
N ASN A 51 -15.01 -2.06 12.55
CA ASN A 51 -14.48 -2.63 13.79
C ASN A 51 -13.10 -3.30 13.64
N ALA A 52 -12.50 -3.26 12.44
CA ALA A 52 -11.23 -3.91 12.18
C ALA A 52 -10.06 -2.91 12.24
N LYS A 53 -8.86 -3.40 12.55
CA LYS A 53 -7.64 -2.61 12.45
C LYS A 53 -7.13 -2.66 11.01
N ILE A 54 -7.22 -1.53 10.31
CA ILE A 54 -6.75 -1.40 8.93
C ILE A 54 -5.44 -0.62 8.93
N ASN A 55 -4.41 -1.21 8.32
CA ASN A 55 -3.09 -0.59 8.28
C ASN A 55 -2.44 -0.76 6.91
N ILE A 56 -1.55 0.16 6.58
CA ILE A 56 -0.69 0.06 5.41
C ILE A 56 0.61 -0.60 5.85
N LYS A 57 0.91 -1.77 5.31
CA LYS A 57 2.22 -2.41 5.45
C LYS A 57 3.11 -1.94 4.32
N TRP A 58 4.15 -1.19 4.68
CA TRP A 58 5.14 -0.73 3.72
C TRP A 58 5.80 -1.91 3.00
N PRO A 59 6.06 -1.79 1.68
CA PRO A 59 5.74 -0.62 0.86
C PRO A 59 4.32 -0.59 0.29
N ASN A 60 3.68 -1.74 0.08
CA ASN A 60 2.66 -1.90 -0.95
C ASN A 60 1.40 -2.68 -0.51
N ASP A 61 1.27 -3.04 0.76
CA ASP A 61 0.22 -3.96 1.21
C ASP A 61 -0.78 -3.28 2.14
N ILE A 62 -2.06 -3.65 2.05
CA ILE A 62 -3.09 -3.26 3.02
C ILE A 62 -3.42 -4.48 3.88
N LEU A 63 -3.46 -4.26 5.19
CA LEU A 63 -3.72 -5.30 6.17
C LEU A 63 -5.05 -5.08 6.88
N ILE A 64 -5.76 -6.18 7.15
CA ILE A 64 -6.86 -6.26 8.10
C ILE A 64 -6.38 -7.11 9.28
N ASN A 65 -6.33 -6.53 10.48
CA ASN A 65 -5.88 -7.19 11.71
C ASN A 65 -4.52 -7.89 11.55
N GLY A 66 -3.60 -7.29 10.79
CA GLY A 66 -2.27 -7.83 10.54
C GLY A 66 -2.15 -8.83 9.38
N LYS A 67 -3.26 -9.20 8.73
CA LYS A 67 -3.28 -10.09 7.55
C LYS A 67 -3.51 -9.31 6.26
N LYS A 68 -2.84 -9.70 5.18
CA LYS A 68 -2.87 -9.01 3.88
C LYS A 68 -4.21 -9.22 3.17
N CYS A 69 -4.92 -8.13 2.89
CA CYS A 69 -6.13 -8.14 2.08
C CYS A 69 -5.94 -7.49 0.70
N ALA A 70 -4.97 -6.59 0.55
CA ALA A 70 -4.73 -5.90 -0.71
C ALA A 70 -3.24 -5.76 -1.01
N GLY A 71 -2.92 -5.63 -2.30
CA GLY A 71 -1.59 -5.32 -2.82
C GLY A 71 -1.66 -4.25 -3.89
N ILE A 72 -0.65 -3.39 -3.90
CA ILE A 72 -0.53 -2.24 -4.78
C ILE A 72 0.71 -2.40 -5.65
N LEU A 73 0.58 -2.04 -6.93
CA LEU A 73 1.69 -1.98 -7.87
C LEU A 73 1.57 -0.70 -8.67
N VAL A 74 2.48 0.25 -8.44
CA VAL A 74 2.56 1.48 -9.22
C VAL A 74 3.78 1.40 -10.13
N GLU A 75 3.53 1.43 -11.43
CA GLU A 75 4.55 1.50 -12.47
C GLU A 75 4.43 2.85 -13.18
N ASN A 76 5.56 3.47 -13.51
CA ASN A 76 5.56 4.74 -14.22
C ASN A 76 6.52 4.72 -15.41
N SER A 77 6.25 5.57 -16.39
CA SER A 77 7.21 5.96 -17.42
C SER A 77 7.54 7.43 -17.23
N SER A 78 8.80 7.80 -17.38
CA SER A 78 9.27 9.18 -17.26
C SER A 78 9.71 9.73 -18.61
N MET A 79 9.60 11.05 -18.76
CA MET A 79 10.20 11.81 -19.85
C MET A 79 10.98 12.97 -19.22
N GLY A 80 12.30 12.84 -19.17
CA GLY A 80 13.15 13.78 -18.44
C GLY A 80 12.98 13.65 -16.92
N ASP A 81 12.74 14.77 -16.26
CA ASP A 81 12.50 14.93 -14.83
C ASP A 81 11.02 14.80 -14.43
N HIS A 82 10.14 14.47 -15.37
CA HIS A 82 8.70 14.35 -15.14
C HIS A 82 8.17 12.95 -15.46
N ILE A 83 7.10 12.58 -14.77
CA ILE A 83 6.33 11.37 -15.04
C ILE A 83 5.41 11.62 -16.24
N ASN A 84 5.56 10.78 -17.27
CA ASN A 84 4.77 10.82 -18.49
C ASN A 84 3.48 10.00 -18.35
N SER A 85 3.58 8.79 -17.80
CA SER A 85 2.42 7.93 -17.56
C SER A 85 2.58 7.08 -16.31
N ILE A 86 1.47 6.69 -15.71
CA ILE A 86 1.40 5.86 -14.51
C ILE A 86 0.38 4.76 -14.75
N ILE A 87 0.71 3.55 -14.33
CA ILE A 87 -0.22 2.44 -14.19
C ILE A 87 -0.25 2.07 -12.71
N ALA A 88 -1.38 2.32 -12.05
CA ALA A 88 -1.62 1.93 -10.66
C ALA A 88 -2.50 0.68 -10.62
N GLY A 89 -1.88 -0.48 -10.46
CA GLY A 89 -2.53 -1.76 -10.24
C GLY A 89 -2.91 -1.95 -8.77
N MET A 90 -4.13 -2.44 -8.56
CA MET A 90 -4.72 -2.72 -7.27
C MET A 90 -5.34 -4.12 -7.28
N GLY A 91 -4.87 -4.97 -6.38
CA GLY A 91 -5.50 -6.25 -6.08
C GLY A 91 -6.11 -6.19 -4.68
N LEU A 92 -7.40 -6.46 -4.55
CA LEU A 92 -8.13 -6.48 -3.27
C LEU A 92 -8.96 -7.75 -3.16
N ASN A 93 -8.71 -8.49 -2.09
CA ASN A 93 -9.47 -9.67 -1.73
C ASN A 93 -10.80 -9.27 -1.08
N LEU A 94 -11.91 -9.40 -1.81
CA LEU A 94 -13.23 -8.96 -1.36
C LEU A 94 -14.02 -10.11 -0.75
N ASN A 95 -14.44 -11.05 -1.59
CA ASN A 95 -15.36 -12.13 -1.25
C ASN A 95 -14.66 -13.48 -1.07
N GLN A 96 -13.34 -13.54 -1.32
CA GLN A 96 -12.60 -14.80 -1.31
C GLN A 96 -12.63 -15.47 0.06
N ASN A 97 -13.16 -16.69 0.11
CA ASN A 97 -13.38 -17.41 1.36
C ASN A 97 -12.29 -18.46 1.64
N ASP A 98 -11.50 -18.83 0.64
CA ASP A 98 -10.43 -19.80 0.80
C ASP A 98 -9.11 -19.25 0.24
N PHE A 99 -8.02 -19.55 0.93
CA PHE A 99 -6.68 -19.16 0.52
C PHE A 99 -5.75 -20.37 0.58
N PRO A 100 -4.87 -20.57 -0.42
CA PRO A 100 -3.90 -21.65 -0.39
C PRO A 100 -3.05 -21.67 0.89
N GLU A 101 -2.69 -22.86 1.37
CA GLU A 101 -1.90 -23.03 2.61
C GLU A 101 -0.55 -22.29 2.58
N HIS A 102 0.02 -22.05 1.39
CA HIS A 102 1.27 -21.29 1.24
C HIS A 102 1.11 -19.77 1.41
N LEU A 103 -0.12 -19.27 1.58
CA LEU A 103 -0.45 -17.86 1.83
C LEU A 103 -1.12 -17.68 3.22
N PRO A 104 -0.46 -18.05 4.33
CA PRO A 104 -1.09 -18.09 5.66
C PRO A 104 -1.55 -16.72 6.18
N ASP A 105 -0.92 -15.66 5.67
CA ASP A 105 -1.19 -14.27 6.04
C ASP A 105 -2.18 -13.58 5.10
N ALA A 106 -2.72 -14.26 4.08
CA ALA A 106 -3.76 -13.70 3.23
C ALA A 106 -5.13 -13.69 3.95
N THR A 107 -5.94 -12.68 3.67
CA THR A 107 -7.32 -12.56 4.12
C THR A 107 -8.16 -11.85 3.06
N SER A 108 -9.47 -11.80 3.26
CA SER A 108 -10.44 -11.04 2.48
C SER A 108 -11.37 -10.28 3.41
N LEU A 109 -12.13 -9.32 2.89
CA LEU A 109 -13.13 -8.63 3.68
C LEU A 109 -14.23 -9.59 4.17
N PHE A 110 -14.63 -10.55 3.33
CA PHE A 110 -15.63 -11.57 3.67
C PHE A 110 -15.24 -12.43 4.87
N LEU A 111 -13.96 -12.79 5.02
CA LEU A 111 -13.50 -13.57 6.18
C LEU A 111 -13.66 -12.83 7.52
N HIS A 112 -13.89 -11.52 7.50
CA HIS A 112 -14.05 -10.72 8.72
C HIS A 112 -15.50 -10.43 9.10
N ASP A 113 -16.45 -10.48 8.15
CA ASP A 113 -17.87 -10.15 8.42
C ASP A 113 -18.89 -11.07 7.75
N ALA A 114 -18.46 -12.07 6.99
CA ALA A 114 -19.28 -13.00 6.21
C ALA A 114 -20.27 -12.30 5.26
N ARG A 115 -19.95 -11.06 4.82
CA ARG A 115 -20.80 -10.27 3.93
C ARG A 115 -20.21 -10.23 2.53
N GLU A 116 -20.98 -10.73 1.57
CA GLU A 116 -20.66 -10.54 0.16
C GLU A 116 -20.80 -9.08 -0.26
N ARG A 117 -19.88 -8.65 -1.11
CA ARG A 117 -19.80 -7.29 -1.64
C ARG A 117 -19.94 -7.32 -3.15
N ASP A 118 -20.68 -6.33 -3.66
CA ASP A 118 -20.80 -6.12 -5.09
C ASP A 118 -19.47 -5.58 -5.63
N ILE A 119 -18.87 -6.30 -6.59
CA ILE A 119 -17.55 -5.98 -7.13
C ILE A 119 -17.58 -4.66 -7.90
N GLU A 120 -18.60 -4.44 -8.74
CA GLU A 120 -18.69 -3.23 -9.56
C GLU A 120 -18.84 -1.97 -8.70
N ARG A 121 -19.70 -2.04 -7.68
CA ARG A 121 -19.85 -0.98 -6.69
C ARG A 121 -18.56 -0.75 -5.90
N SER A 122 -17.83 -1.81 -5.59
CA SER A 122 -16.54 -1.70 -4.89
C SER A 122 -15.48 -1.01 -5.76
N VAL A 123 -15.38 -1.38 -7.04
CA VAL A 123 -14.49 -0.72 -8.01
C VAL A 123 -14.82 0.77 -8.12
N GLN A 124 -16.11 1.10 -8.28
CA GLN A 124 -16.53 2.50 -8.39
C GLN A 124 -16.13 3.28 -7.13
N ARG A 125 -16.39 2.72 -5.94
CA ARG A 125 -16.07 3.40 -4.68
C ARG A 125 -14.55 3.59 -4.49
N ILE A 126 -13.74 2.61 -4.86
CA ILE A 126 -12.28 2.71 -4.82
C ILE A 126 -11.79 3.80 -5.78
N ALA A 127 -12.37 3.90 -6.99
CA ALA A 127 -12.02 4.95 -7.94
C ALA A 127 -12.37 6.36 -7.42
N GLU A 128 -13.54 6.53 -6.79
CA GLU A 128 -13.94 7.80 -6.17
C GLU A 128 -12.98 8.20 -5.03
N LEU A 129 -12.59 7.25 -4.18
CA LEU A 129 -11.62 7.48 -3.10
C LEU A 129 -10.22 7.77 -3.66
N PHE A 130 -9.84 7.10 -4.75
CA PHE A 130 -8.60 7.40 -5.45
C PHE A 130 -8.58 8.83 -5.96
N ASP A 131 -9.65 9.30 -6.61
CA ASP A 131 -9.75 10.68 -7.10
C ASP A 131 -9.56 11.70 -5.97
N VAL A 132 -10.16 11.47 -4.79
CA VAL A 132 -9.99 12.33 -3.61
C VAL A 132 -8.51 12.44 -3.19
N HIS A 133 -7.79 11.32 -3.10
CA HIS A 133 -6.37 11.35 -2.73
C HIS A 133 -5.49 11.85 -3.87
N PHE A 134 -5.89 11.61 -5.12
CA PHE A 134 -5.17 12.08 -6.29
C PHE A 134 -5.31 13.60 -6.47
N GLU A 135 -6.41 14.22 -6.05
CA GLU A 135 -6.50 15.67 -5.96
C GLU A 135 -5.41 16.26 -5.06
N ASN A 136 -5.00 15.57 -3.99
CA ASN A 136 -3.88 16.03 -3.17
C ASN A 136 -2.54 15.95 -3.92
N VAL A 137 -2.36 14.97 -4.80
CA VAL A 137 -1.20 14.88 -5.70
C VAL A 137 -1.19 16.07 -6.67
N LEU A 138 -2.33 16.36 -7.30
CA LEU A 138 -2.45 17.46 -8.27
C LEU A 138 -2.30 18.85 -7.65
N ASN A 139 -2.69 19.00 -6.38
CA ASN A 139 -2.55 20.24 -5.62
C ASN A 139 -1.22 20.32 -4.85
N GLU A 140 -0.26 19.44 -5.14
CA GLU A 140 1.07 19.42 -4.54
C GLU A 140 1.07 19.30 -3.01
N LYS A 141 0.05 18.66 -2.44
CA LYS A 141 -0.10 18.41 -1.00
C LYS A 141 0.70 17.19 -0.54
N TRP A 142 1.98 17.16 -0.88
CA TRP A 142 2.86 16.01 -0.66
C TRP A 142 3.04 15.67 0.82
N ASP A 143 3.22 16.69 1.66
CA ASP A 143 3.40 16.51 3.11
C ASP A 143 2.12 15.95 3.75
N GLU A 144 0.94 16.41 3.32
CA GLU A 144 -0.35 15.92 3.81
C GLU A 144 -0.55 14.44 3.44
N LEU A 145 -0.24 14.07 2.19
CA LEU A 145 -0.27 12.66 1.75
C LEU A 145 0.67 11.79 2.57
N LEU A 146 1.91 12.24 2.78
CA LEU A 146 2.91 11.50 3.54
C LEU A 146 2.50 11.36 5.01
N GLN A 147 1.97 12.41 5.63
CA GLN A 147 1.50 12.39 7.01
C GLN A 147 0.32 11.42 7.17
N ASN A 148 -0.66 11.46 6.25
CA ASN A 148 -1.82 10.57 6.26
C ASN A 148 -1.40 9.11 6.06
N TYR A 149 -0.46 8.85 5.14
CA TYR A 149 0.10 7.52 4.93
C TYR A 149 0.79 7.01 6.20
N ASN A 150 1.69 7.82 6.76
CA ASN A 150 2.43 7.49 7.97
C ASN A 150 1.52 7.27 9.19
N ALA A 151 0.41 7.99 9.30
CA ALA A 151 -0.56 7.80 10.36
C ALA A 151 -1.23 6.42 10.36
N ARG A 152 -1.22 5.73 9.21
CA ARG A 152 -1.81 4.40 9.00
C ARG A 152 -0.78 3.29 8.85
N LEU A 153 0.51 3.64 8.92
CA LEU A 153 1.62 2.72 8.74
C LEU A 153 1.61 1.64 9.83
N TRP A 154 1.63 0.39 9.40
CA TRP A 154 1.62 -0.77 10.28
C TRP A 154 2.91 -0.80 11.12
N LYS A 155 2.74 -1.03 12.43
CA LYS A 155 3.83 -1.09 13.43
C LYS A 155 4.66 0.19 13.56
N ARG A 156 4.16 1.36 13.15
CA ARG A 156 4.84 2.63 13.40
C ARG A 156 5.01 2.86 14.91
N GLY A 157 6.24 3.16 15.33
CA GLY A 157 6.63 3.32 16.73
C GLY A 157 6.93 2.01 17.46
N GLU A 158 6.88 0.86 16.78
CA GLU A 158 7.21 -0.44 17.35
C GLU A 158 8.58 -0.92 16.88
N GLN A 159 9.28 -1.66 17.75
CA GLN A 159 10.50 -2.38 17.38
C GLN A 159 10.14 -3.62 16.56
N CYS A 160 10.75 -3.74 15.38
CA CYS A 160 10.56 -4.87 14.48
C CYS A 160 11.91 -5.48 14.09
N SER A 161 11.86 -6.75 13.68
CA SER A 161 13.01 -7.44 13.09
C SER A 161 13.00 -7.29 11.57
N PHE A 162 14.16 -7.00 11.01
CA PHE A 162 14.39 -6.86 9.58
C PHE A 162 15.55 -7.75 9.16
N SER A 163 15.53 -8.22 7.92
CA SER A 163 16.66 -8.80 7.21
C SER A 163 17.14 -7.79 6.18
N GLY A 164 18.41 -7.40 6.26
CA GLY A 164 19.09 -6.59 5.26
C GLY A 164 20.33 -7.29 4.70
N LYS A 165 21.16 -6.54 3.97
CA LYS A 165 22.39 -7.04 3.34
C LYS A 165 23.35 -7.72 4.32
N ASP A 166 23.50 -7.16 5.52
CA ASP A 166 24.47 -7.62 6.53
C ASP A 166 23.86 -8.61 7.54
N GLY A 167 22.64 -9.10 7.28
CA GLY A 167 21.91 -10.04 8.12
C GLY A 167 20.70 -9.43 8.80
N ALA A 168 20.23 -10.10 9.86
CA ALA A 168 19.07 -9.67 10.61
C ALA A 168 19.43 -8.62 11.67
N PHE A 169 18.56 -7.63 11.85
CA PHE A 169 18.70 -6.58 12.84
C PHE A 169 17.34 -6.14 13.37
N ASN A 170 17.32 -5.46 14.52
CA ASN A 170 16.12 -4.87 15.10
C ASN A 170 16.17 -3.35 15.00
N ALA A 171 15.04 -2.73 14.67
CA ALA A 171 14.91 -1.28 14.63
C ALA A 171 13.46 -0.84 14.88
N ASN A 172 13.26 0.37 15.38
CA ASN A 172 11.94 0.99 15.49
C ASN A 172 11.53 1.60 14.15
N ILE A 173 10.28 1.41 13.75
CA ILE A 173 9.76 2.07 12.54
C ILE A 173 9.32 3.49 12.88
N LEU A 174 10.01 4.50 12.35
CA LEU A 174 9.62 5.90 12.56
C LEU A 174 8.56 6.36 11.55
N GLY A 175 8.60 5.83 10.33
CA GLY A 175 7.72 6.24 9.24
C GLY A 175 8.33 5.93 7.88
N THR A 176 7.83 6.61 6.86
CA THR A 176 8.40 6.67 5.51
C THR A 176 8.80 8.08 5.13
N GLU A 177 9.71 8.19 4.16
CA GLU A 177 10.10 9.45 3.52
C GLU A 177 9.33 9.69 2.22
N ALA A 178 9.43 10.91 1.68
CA ALA A 178 8.80 11.30 0.42
C ALA A 178 9.30 10.48 -0.79
N ASP A 179 10.53 9.94 -0.72
CA ASP A 179 11.12 9.05 -1.72
C ASP A 179 10.79 7.57 -1.49
N GLY A 180 9.86 7.27 -0.56
CA GLY A 180 9.37 5.92 -0.33
C GLY A 180 10.26 5.02 0.52
N LYS A 181 11.38 5.52 1.07
CA LYS A 181 12.15 4.77 2.06
C LYS A 181 11.38 4.58 3.35
N ILE A 182 11.64 3.47 4.05
CA ILE A 182 11.24 3.29 5.45
C ILE A 182 12.35 3.85 6.36
N LEU A 183 11.99 4.70 7.31
CA LEU A 183 12.88 5.25 8.33
C LEU A 183 12.92 4.32 9.54
N LEU A 184 14.12 3.84 9.85
CA LEU A 184 14.40 2.92 10.93
C LEU A 184 15.34 3.57 11.95
N GLU A 185 14.99 3.48 13.23
CA GLU A 185 15.82 3.90 14.36
C GLU A 185 16.42 2.69 15.07
N PHE A 186 17.74 2.68 15.20
CA PHE A 186 18.51 1.63 15.87
C PHE A 186 18.65 1.90 17.37
N GLU A 187 19.10 0.89 18.12
CA GLU A 187 19.25 0.97 19.58
C GLU A 187 20.23 2.06 20.05
N ASP A 188 21.23 2.41 19.21
CA ASP A 188 22.18 3.49 19.49
C ASP A 188 21.63 4.90 19.17
N GLY A 189 20.37 5.00 18.72
CA GLY A 189 19.71 6.24 18.33
C GLY A 189 20.00 6.68 16.89
N THR A 190 20.78 5.92 16.12
CA THR A 190 21.01 6.20 14.70
C THR A 190 19.72 6.01 13.92
N VAL A 191 19.42 6.94 13.00
CA VAL A 191 18.29 6.85 12.08
C VAL A 191 18.78 6.68 10.65
N GLN A 192 18.23 5.70 9.94
CA GLN A 192 18.58 5.43 8.54
C GLN A 192 17.34 5.06 7.72
N GLY A 193 17.29 5.58 6.49
CA GLY A 193 16.27 5.23 5.50
C GLY A 193 16.70 4.05 4.63
N PHE A 194 15.75 3.16 4.29
CA PHE A 194 15.97 2.01 3.41
C PHE A 194 14.88 1.88 2.36
N TYR A 195 15.25 1.56 1.13
CA TYR A 195 14.32 1.15 0.08
C TYR A 195 13.87 -0.31 0.26
N HIS A 196 12.74 -0.66 -0.34
CA HIS A 196 12.12 -2.01 -0.24
C HIS A 196 13.01 -3.17 -0.71
N HIS A 197 14.00 -2.90 -1.56
CA HIS A 197 14.93 -3.91 -2.04
C HIS A 197 16.17 -4.08 -1.13
N GLU A 198 16.36 -3.19 -0.16
CA GLU A 198 17.49 -3.21 0.77
C GLU A 198 17.16 -3.97 2.05
N VAL A 199 15.89 -3.94 2.49
CA VAL A 199 15.44 -4.54 3.75
C VAL A 199 14.07 -5.21 3.61
N ARG A 200 13.85 -6.26 4.39
CA ARG A 200 12.57 -6.96 4.50
C ARG A 200 12.24 -7.22 5.97
N MET A 201 11.02 -6.92 6.40
CA MET A 201 10.55 -7.32 7.72
C MET A 201 10.38 -8.85 7.80
N ILE A 202 10.84 -9.45 8.90
CA ILE A 202 10.80 -10.91 9.16
C ILE A 202 9.97 -11.26 10.40
#